data_AF-A0A7E5VW18-F1
#
_entry.id   AF-A0A7E5VW18-F1
#
_cell.length_a   1.000
_cell.length_b   1.000
_cell.length_c   1.000
_cell.angle_alpha   90.00
_cell.angle_beta   90.00
_cell.angle_gamma   90.00
#
_symmetry.space_group_name_H-M   'P 1'
#
loop_
_entity.id
_entity.type
_entity.pdbx_description
1 polymer ?
#
loop_
_entity_poly.entity_id
_entity_poly.type
_entity_poly.pdbx_seq_one_letter_code
_entity_poly.pdbx_strand_id
1 'polypeptide(L)'
;MRKVVAFANASAKRHEIFKVELGAAMQGICETRWVERHDGHLQFQGDNLVKICSALEKISAWQDNKTANDAHCLLQTLRSSDFIISSICLSDVLGTTVSLSRVLQSKTIDLKKCTDAINDTLSVLQNKRENVDIIYRQLFEEAKDVAE
;
A
#
# COMPACT_ATOMS: atom_id res chain seq x y z
N MET A 1 -4.45 -6.36 0.88
CA MET A 1 -3.16 -6.28 0.15
C MET A 1 -2.52 -7.65 -0.10
N ARG A 2 -1.96 -8.37 0.89
CA ARG A 2 -1.30 -9.69 0.65
C ARG A 2 -2.17 -10.72 -0.07
N LYS A 3 -3.44 -10.84 0.32
CA LYS A 3 -4.40 -11.73 -0.34
C LYS A 3 -4.60 -11.37 -1.82
N VAL A 4 -4.55 -10.08 -2.18
CA VAL A 4 -4.65 -9.61 -3.57
C VAL A 4 -3.41 -10.01 -4.36
N VAL A 5 -2.21 -9.80 -3.79
CA VAL A 5 -0.95 -10.24 -4.44
C VAL A 5 -0.93 -11.75 -4.65
N ALA A 6 -1.32 -12.53 -3.63
CA ALA A 6 -1.39 -13.98 -3.72
C ALA A 6 -2.44 -14.41 -4.77
N PHE A 7 -3.60 -13.76 -4.80
CA PHE A 7 -4.64 -14.01 -5.79
C PHE A 7 -4.14 -13.74 -7.21
N ALA A 8 -3.49 -12.60 -7.45
CA ALA A 8 -2.92 -12.24 -8.74
C ALA A 8 -1.88 -13.26 -9.22
N ASN A 9 -0.97 -13.66 -8.34
CA ASN A 9 0.17 -14.52 -8.70
C ASN A 9 -0.12 -16.03 -8.67
N ALA A 10 -1.26 -16.47 -8.14
CA ALA A 10 -1.60 -17.88 -8.05
C ALA A 10 -2.11 -18.49 -9.38
N SER A 11 -2.14 -17.75 -10.49
CA SER A 11 -2.42 -18.30 -11.84
C SER A 11 -1.82 -17.41 -12.91
N ALA A 12 -1.24 -18.01 -13.95
CA ALA A 12 -0.70 -17.28 -15.11
C ALA A 12 -1.76 -16.39 -15.77
N LYS A 13 -3.01 -16.86 -15.86
CA LYS A 13 -4.11 -16.10 -16.47
C LYS A 13 -4.45 -14.84 -15.66
N ARG A 14 -4.46 -14.94 -14.33
CA ARG A 14 -4.71 -13.80 -13.43
C ARG A 14 -3.53 -12.84 -13.47
N HIS A 15 -2.32 -13.37 -13.37
CA HIS A 15 -1.09 -12.60 -13.42
C HIS A 15 -1.02 -11.72 -14.66
N GLU A 16 -1.39 -12.25 -15.83
CA GLU A 16 -1.39 -11.48 -17.08
C GLU A 16 -2.39 -10.32 -17.05
N ILE A 17 -3.60 -10.51 -16.52
CA ILE A 17 -4.56 -9.40 -16.37
C ILE A 17 -3.99 -8.30 -15.49
N PHE A 18 -3.47 -8.64 -14.31
CA PHE A 18 -2.89 -7.65 -13.41
C PHE A 18 -1.72 -6.92 -14.06
N LYS A 19 -0.85 -7.64 -14.78
CA LYS A 19 0.28 -7.05 -15.50
C LYS A 19 -0.15 -6.10 -16.60
N VAL A 20 -1.21 -6.42 -17.33
CA VAL A 20 -1.78 -5.56 -18.38
C VAL A 20 -2.35 -4.27 -17.77
N GLU A 21 -3.15 -4.37 -16.70
CA GLU A 21 -3.74 -3.17 -16.07
C GLU A 21 -2.69 -2.29 -15.38
N LEU A 22 -1.71 -2.90 -14.69
CA LEU A 22 -0.70 -2.18 -13.92
C LEU A 22 0.52 -1.75 -14.73
N GLY A 23 0.73 -2.32 -15.92
CA GLY A 23 1.95 -2.18 -16.72
C GLY A 23 3.16 -2.95 -16.15
N ALA A 24 3.03 -3.55 -14.97
CA ALA A 24 4.07 -4.33 -14.31
C ALA A 24 3.44 -5.45 -13.45
N ALA A 25 4.23 -6.48 -13.15
CA ALA A 25 3.81 -7.56 -12.26
C ALA A 25 3.71 -7.08 -10.81
N MET A 26 2.64 -7.51 -10.11
CA MET A 26 2.47 -7.27 -8.69
C MET A 26 3.63 -7.89 -7.89
N GLN A 27 4.23 -7.08 -7.03
CA GLN A 27 5.38 -7.49 -6.22
C GLN A 27 4.91 -8.13 -4.91
N GLY A 28 5.66 -9.15 -4.47
CA GLY A 28 5.50 -9.72 -3.14
C GLY A 28 5.68 -8.68 -2.04
N ILE A 29 4.90 -8.77 -0.97
CA ILE A 29 5.08 -7.91 0.20
C ILE A 29 6.04 -8.64 1.16
N CYS A 30 7.25 -8.12 1.31
CA CYS A 30 8.26 -8.70 2.19
C CYS A 30 7.88 -8.52 3.67
N GLU A 31 8.01 -9.58 4.47
CA GLU A 31 7.68 -9.53 5.90
C GLU A 31 8.84 -9.04 6.78
N THR A 32 10.07 -9.26 6.35
CA THR A 32 11.23 -9.06 7.24
C THR A 32 11.95 -7.75 6.94
N ARG A 33 11.79 -7.19 5.73
CA ARG A 33 12.50 -5.98 5.30
C ARG A 33 11.54 -4.79 5.25
N TRP A 34 11.73 -3.83 6.16
CA TRP A 34 10.81 -2.68 6.30
C TRP A 34 10.70 -1.83 5.04
N VAL A 35 11.81 -1.61 4.33
CA VAL A 35 11.80 -0.88 3.06
C VAL A 35 10.98 -1.61 1.99
N GLU A 36 11.16 -2.92 1.85
CA GLU A 36 10.39 -3.71 0.88
C GLU A 36 8.91 -3.86 1.28
N ARG A 37 8.60 -3.82 2.58
CA ARG A 37 7.21 -3.74 3.05
C ARG A 37 6.57 -2.42 2.64
N HIS A 38 7.29 -1.31 2.77
CA HIS A 38 6.85 0.01 2.29
C HIS A 38 6.62 -0.02 0.78
N ASP A 39 7.58 -0.51 0.00
CA ASP A 39 7.45 -0.60 -1.46
C ASP A 39 6.28 -1.50 -1.87
N GLY A 40 6.07 -2.59 -1.12
CA GLY A 40 4.92 -3.48 -1.29
C GLY A 40 3.57 -2.86 -0.92
N HIS A 41 3.53 -1.80 -0.11
CA HIS A 41 2.33 -1.03 0.22
C HIS A 41 2.05 0.06 -0.82
N LEU A 42 3.10 0.70 -1.35
CA LEU A 42 3.01 1.75 -2.36
C LEU A 42 2.31 1.28 -3.65
N GLN A 43 2.44 0.01 -4.01
CA GLN A 43 1.73 -0.55 -5.17
C GLN A 43 0.19 -0.54 -5.02
N PHE A 44 -0.35 -0.26 -3.82
CA PHE A 44 -1.79 -0.14 -3.55
C PHE A 44 -2.26 1.32 -3.38
N GLN A 45 -1.40 2.32 -3.64
CA GLN A 45 -1.77 3.74 -3.52
C GLN A 45 -2.05 4.38 -4.88
N GLY A 46 -2.81 5.47 -4.88
CA GLY A 46 -3.14 6.27 -6.07
C GLY A 46 -3.75 5.45 -7.21
N ASP A 47 -3.35 5.77 -8.45
CA ASP A 47 -3.84 5.13 -9.68
C ASP A 47 -3.68 3.59 -9.68
N ASN A 48 -2.72 3.05 -8.94
CA ASN A 48 -2.52 1.62 -8.89
C ASN A 48 -3.69 0.91 -8.18
N LEU A 49 -4.33 1.54 -7.19
CA LEU A 49 -5.51 0.97 -6.55
C LEU A 49 -6.67 0.84 -7.54
N VAL A 50 -6.90 1.88 -8.36
CA VAL A 50 -7.93 1.89 -9.41
C VAL A 50 -7.66 0.79 -10.43
N LYS A 51 -6.42 0.64 -10.88
CA LYS A 51 -6.00 -0.44 -11.81
C LYS A 51 -6.17 -1.83 -11.22
N ILE A 52 -5.84 -2.04 -9.94
CA ILE A 52 -6.07 -3.29 -9.21
C ILE A 52 -7.57 -3.60 -9.16
N CYS A 53 -8.40 -2.60 -8.86
CA CYS A 53 -9.85 -2.75 -8.86
C CYS A 53 -10.38 -3.12 -10.25
N SER A 54 -9.89 -2.49 -11.33
CA SER A 54 -10.25 -2.82 -12.71
C SER A 54 -9.88 -4.27 -13.07
N ALA A 55 -8.69 -4.72 -12.68
CA ALA A 55 -8.26 -6.10 -12.88
C ALA A 55 -9.19 -7.11 -12.16
N LEU A 56 -9.56 -6.81 -10.90
CA LEU A 56 -10.49 -7.65 -10.13
C LEU A 56 -11.90 -7.65 -10.73
N GLU A 57 -12.36 -6.51 -11.24
CA GLU A 57 -13.66 -6.39 -11.90
C GLU A 57 -13.72 -7.25 -13.17
N LYS A 58 -12.67 -7.23 -14.01
CA LYS A 58 -12.57 -8.11 -15.18
C LYS A 58 -12.56 -9.60 -14.80
N ILE A 59 -11.87 -9.96 -13.71
CA ILE A 59 -11.83 -11.37 -13.24
C ILE A 59 -13.17 -11.78 -12.62
N SER A 60 -13.91 -10.85 -12.00
CA SER A 60 -15.23 -11.14 -11.42
C SER A 60 -16.30 -11.51 -12.45
N ALA A 61 -16.07 -11.19 -13.73
CA ALA A 61 -16.96 -11.57 -14.84
C ALA A 61 -16.62 -12.93 -15.48
N TRP A 62 -15.67 -13.68 -14.92
CA TRP A 62 -15.28 -14.99 -15.46
C TRP A 62 -16.31 -16.09 -15.16
N GLN A 63 -16.34 -17.10 -16.03
CA GLN A 63 -17.20 -18.29 -15.89
C GLN A 63 -16.83 -19.17 -14.67
N ASP A 64 -15.60 -19.07 -14.16
CA ASP A 64 -15.19 -19.77 -12.94
C ASP A 64 -15.77 -19.07 -11.71
N ASN A 65 -16.90 -19.58 -11.23
CA ASN A 65 -17.64 -19.04 -10.10
C ASN A 65 -16.78 -18.84 -8.85
N LYS A 66 -15.82 -19.74 -8.57
CA LYS A 66 -15.00 -19.61 -7.36
C LYS A 66 -14.05 -18.42 -7.49
N THR A 67 -13.31 -18.38 -8.60
CA THR A 67 -12.36 -17.29 -8.87
C THR A 67 -13.06 -15.95 -9.03
N ALA A 68 -14.23 -15.92 -9.67
CA ALA A 68 -15.06 -14.73 -9.84
C ALA A 68 -15.55 -14.19 -8.50
N ASN A 69 -16.06 -15.06 -7.62
CA ASN A 69 -16.50 -14.67 -6.28
C ASN A 69 -15.33 -14.16 -5.42
N ASP A 70 -14.18 -14.85 -5.43
CA ASP A 70 -12.98 -14.41 -4.71
C ASP A 70 -12.54 -13.01 -5.19
N ALA A 71 -12.54 -12.77 -6.51
CA ALA A 71 -12.21 -11.46 -7.08
C ALA A 71 -13.22 -10.38 -6.65
N HIS A 72 -14.51 -10.71 -6.66
CA HIS A 72 -15.56 -9.80 -6.24
C HIS A 72 -15.43 -9.43 -4.75
N CYS A 73 -15.20 -10.40 -3.86
CA CYS A 73 -14.97 -10.13 -2.44
C CYS A 73 -13.74 -9.25 -2.21
N LEU A 74 -12.65 -9.50 -2.93
CA LEU A 74 -11.45 -8.65 -2.86
C LEU A 74 -11.74 -7.24 -3.36
N LEU A 75 -12.49 -7.09 -4.46
CA LEU A 75 -12.89 -5.80 -5.00
C LEU A 75 -13.72 -4.98 -4.00
N GLN A 76 -14.74 -5.59 -3.37
CA GLN A 76 -15.55 -4.92 -2.35
C GLN A 76 -14.72 -4.49 -1.14
N THR A 77 -13.74 -5.32 -0.76
CA THR A 77 -12.83 -4.97 0.34
C THR A 77 -11.93 -3.78 0.00
N LEU A 78 -11.44 -3.69 -1.25
CA LEU A 78 -10.58 -2.57 -1.66
C LEU A 78 -11.34 -1.25 -1.85
N ARG A 79 -12.63 -1.33 -2.21
CA ARG A 79 -13.52 -0.17 -2.35
C ARG A 79 -14.15 0.28 -1.02
N SER A 80 -13.94 -0.44 0.09
CA SER A 80 -14.52 -0.05 1.37
C SER A 80 -13.80 1.18 1.94
N SER A 81 -14.57 2.09 2.55
CA SER A 81 -14.03 3.27 3.24
C SER A 81 -13.00 2.89 4.29
N ASP A 82 -13.25 1.81 5.03
CA ASP A 82 -12.36 1.31 6.07
C ASP A 82 -10.99 0.94 5.50
N PHE A 83 -10.96 0.29 4.33
CA PHE A 83 -9.71 -0.06 3.68
C PHE A 83 -8.99 1.18 3.15
N ILE A 84 -9.69 2.09 2.47
CA ILE A 84 -9.11 3.29 1.86
C ILE A 84 -8.48 4.17 2.95
N ILE A 85 -9.23 4.50 4.00
CA ILE A 85 -8.74 5.33 5.12
C ILE A 85 -7.57 4.64 5.81
N SER A 86 -7.68 3.34 6.11
CA SER A 86 -6.59 2.60 6.76
C SER A 86 -5.34 2.53 5.90
N SER A 87 -5.50 2.42 4.58
CA SER A 87 -4.41 2.36 3.61
C SER A 87 -3.64 3.67 3.54
N ILE A 88 -4.36 4.80 3.51
CA ILE A 88 -3.77 6.15 3.47
C ILE A 88 -3.06 6.47 4.79
N CYS A 89 -3.70 6.20 5.93
CA CYS A 89 -3.06 6.36 7.24
C CYS A 89 -1.79 5.51 7.37
N LEU A 90 -1.82 4.27 6.86
CA LEU A 90 -0.64 3.41 6.84
C LEU A 90 0.45 3.97 5.93
N SER A 91 0.08 4.52 4.77
CA SER A 91 1.00 5.17 3.82
C SER A 91 1.74 6.35 4.48
N ASP A 92 1.01 7.19 5.21
CA ASP A 92 1.57 8.36 5.89
C ASP A 92 2.64 7.99 6.95
N VAL A 93 2.35 6.98 7.77
CA VAL A 93 3.29 6.49 8.79
C VAL A 93 4.49 5.80 8.16
N LEU A 94 4.26 4.97 7.13
CA LEU A 94 5.34 4.27 6.42
C LEU A 94 6.24 5.27 5.67
N GLY A 95 5.65 6.30 5.03
CA GLY A 95 6.39 7.36 4.36
C GLY A 95 7.27 8.17 5.31
N THR A 96 6.84 8.33 6.57
CA THR A 96 7.64 9.00 7.61
C THR A 96 8.83 8.15 8.06
N THR A 97 8.67 6.82 8.06
CA THR A 97 9.66 5.88 8.61
C THR A 97 10.56 5.23 7.55
N VAL A 98 10.29 5.45 6.25
CA VAL A 98 11.07 4.86 5.15
C VAL A 98 12.51 5.39 5.09
N SER A 99 12.69 6.69 5.34
CA SER A 99 14.01 7.33 5.37
C SER A 99 14.87 6.73 6.48
N LEU A 100 14.31 6.65 7.69
CA LEU A 100 14.93 6.00 8.83
C LEU A 100 15.29 4.54 8.55
N SER A 101 14.35 3.77 7.98
CA SER A 101 14.58 2.38 7.62
C SER A 101 15.76 2.21 6.65
N ARG A 102 15.89 3.12 5.69
CA ARG A 102 16.98 3.11 4.69
C ARG A 102 18.34 3.45 5.32
N VAL A 103 18.37 4.42 6.23
CA VAL A 103 19.59 4.81 6.96
C VAL A 103 20.08 3.67 7.86
N LEU A 104 19.17 3.07 8.64
CA LEU A 104 19.50 1.99 9.56
C LEU A 104 19.91 0.69 8.86
N GLN A 105 19.42 0.44 7.64
CA GLN A 105 19.75 -0.75 6.84
C GLN A 105 20.86 -0.50 5.81
N SER A 106 21.52 0.66 5.85
CA SER A 106 22.65 0.98 4.97
C SER A 106 23.84 0.07 5.26
N LYS A 107 24.59 -0.30 4.21
CA LYS A 107 25.85 -1.07 4.36
C LYS A 107 26.93 -0.27 5.10
N THR A 108 26.85 1.06 5.04
CA THR A 108 27.75 1.98 5.75
C THR A 108 26.93 2.74 6.77
N ILE A 109 27.03 2.33 8.04
CA ILE A 109 26.32 2.95 9.15
C ILE A 109 27.19 4.05 9.74
N ASP A 110 26.69 5.27 9.70
CA ASP A 110 27.23 6.42 10.43
C ASP A 110 26.32 6.64 11.64
N LEU A 111 26.83 6.37 12.84
CA LEU A 111 26.05 6.44 14.07
C LEU A 111 25.43 7.82 14.30
N LYS A 112 26.16 8.89 13.94
CA LYS A 112 25.65 10.25 14.10
C LYS A 112 24.45 10.48 13.18
N LYS A 113 24.58 10.12 11.90
CA LYS A 113 23.47 10.22 10.92
C LYS A 113 22.28 9.36 11.33
N CYS A 114 22.50 8.19 11.91
CA CYS A 114 21.42 7.36 12.43
C CYS A 114 20.70 8.03 13.60
N THR A 115 21.44 8.57 14.57
CA THR A 115 20.85 9.29 15.71
C THR A 115 20.07 10.52 15.26
N ASP A 116 20.62 11.31 14.34
CA ASP A 116 19.96 12.47 13.77
C ASP A 116 18.65 12.04 13.07
N ALA A 117 18.70 11.02 12.20
CA ALA A 117 17.51 10.50 11.52
C ALA A 117 16.44 9.94 12.47
N ILE A 118 16.83 9.33 13.59
CA ILE A 118 15.90 8.86 14.63
C ILE A 118 15.20 10.06 15.27
N ASN A 119 15.96 11.08 15.69
CA ASN A 119 15.41 12.26 16.34
C ASN A 119 14.49 13.04 15.40
N ASP A 120 14.87 13.19 14.14
CA ASP A 120 14.05 13.83 13.11
C ASP A 120 12.73 13.07 12.92
N THR A 121 12.79 11.74 12.79
CA THR A 121 11.59 10.90 12.64
C THR A 121 10.68 11.01 13.87
N LEU A 122 11.25 11.02 15.08
CA LEU A 122 10.50 11.21 16.32
C LEU A 122 9.81 12.58 16.36
N SER A 123 10.53 13.64 15.98
CA SER A 123 9.99 14.99 15.93
C SER A 123 8.82 15.10 14.95
N VAL A 124 8.92 14.51 13.76
CA VAL A 124 7.83 14.48 12.77
C VAL A 124 6.61 13.72 13.32
N LEU A 125 6.81 12.56 13.94
CA LEU A 125 5.72 11.77 14.52
C LEU A 125 5.06 12.48 15.71
N GLN A 126 5.84 13.18 16.54
CA GLN A 126 5.32 14.00 17.64
C GLN A 126 4.48 15.17 17.10
N ASN A 127 4.99 15.89 16.12
CA ASN A 127 4.27 16.98 15.46
C ASN A 127 2.93 16.50 14.87
N LYS A 128 2.92 15.34 14.20
CA LYS A 128 1.68 14.73 13.70
C LYS A 128 0.68 14.39 14.80
N ARG A 129 1.16 13.92 15.95
CA ARG A 129 0.32 13.60 17.11
C ARG A 129 -0.25 14.86 17.78
N GLU A 130 0.53 15.94 17.85
CA GLU A 130 0.10 17.22 18.40
C GLU A 130 -0.88 17.96 17.48
N ASN A 131 -0.71 17.82 16.16
CA ASN A 131 -1.56 18.47 15.14
C ASN A 131 -2.54 17.49 14.48
N VAL A 132 -3.11 16.58 15.28
CA VAL A 132 -3.93 15.46 14.79
C VAL A 132 -5.11 15.92 13.93
N ASP A 133 -5.77 17.02 14.28
CA ASP A 133 -6.94 17.51 13.55
C ASP A 133 -6.61 17.95 12.12
N ILE A 134 -5.46 18.58 11.94
CA ILE A 134 -5.00 19.06 10.62
C ILE A 134 -4.58 17.87 9.77
N ILE A 135 -3.77 16.97 10.36
CA ILE A 135 -3.26 15.78 9.65
C ILE A 135 -4.41 14.85 9.28
N TYR A 136 -5.32 14.56 10.22
CA TYR A 136 -6.47 13.69 9.94
C TYR A 136 -7.38 14.29 8.88
N ARG A 137 -7.63 15.60 8.89
CA ARG A 137 -8.41 16.26 7.84
C ARG A 137 -7.76 16.10 6.48
N GLN A 138 -6.44 16.27 6.37
CA GLN A 138 -5.70 16.07 5.12
C GLN A 138 -5.82 14.63 4.62
N LEU A 139 -5.58 13.65 5.49
CA LEU A 139 -5.69 12.22 5.14
C LEU A 139 -7.11 11.83 4.76
N PHE A 140 -8.12 12.45 5.37
CA PHE A 140 -9.52 12.21 5.07
C PHE A 140 -9.94 12.79 3.71
N GLU A 141 -9.49 13.99 3.36
CA GLU A 141 -9.73 14.55 2.01
C GLU A 141 -9.05 13.68 0.94
N GLU A 142 -7.80 13.23 1.17
CA GLU A 142 -7.14 12.29 0.26
C GLU A 142 -7.94 10.97 0.13
N ALA A 143 -8.48 10.45 1.23
CA ALA A 143 -9.32 9.24 1.20
C ALA A 143 -10.62 9.45 0.42
N LYS A 144 -11.17 10.65 0.48
CA LYS A 144 -12.37 11.03 -0.26
C LYS A 144 -12.07 11.09 -1.76
N ASP A 145 -10.97 11.72 -2.17
CA ASP A 145 -10.54 11.80 -3.56
C ASP A 145 -10.28 10.40 -4.17
N VAL A 146 -9.80 9.44 -3.36
CA VAL A 146 -9.58 8.05 -3.81
C VAL A 146 -10.89 7.24 -3.88
N ALA A 147 -11.90 7.64 -3.12
CA ALA A 147 -13.20 6.96 -3.09
C ALA A 147 -14.18 7.46 -4.17
N GLU A 148 -13.99 8.69 -4.65
CA GLU A 148 -14.73 9.30 -5.78
C GLU A 148 -14.31 8.73 -7.15
#